data_AF-A0A2M8E863-F1
#
_entry.id   AF-A0A2M8E863-F1
#
_cell.length_a   1.000
_cell.length_b   1.000
_cell.length_c   1.000
_cell.angle_alpha   90.00
_cell.angle_beta   90.00
_cell.angle_gamma   90.00
#
_symmetry.space_group_name_H-M   'P 1'
#
loop_
_entity.id
_entity.type
_entity.pdbx_description
1 polymer ?
#
loop_
_entity_poly.entity_id
_entity_poly.type
_entity_poly.pdbx_seq_one_letter_code
_entity_poly.pdbx_strand_id
1 'polypeptide(L)'
;MNYGDNLYIWQATDWPHWRYDLTKLAGPLAEVSRAQGLLMGRLADVGMTLRDQASLAALTDDVVKTSEIEGEQLNVESVRSSIARRLGVDIGALAPVDR
;
A
#
# COMPACT_ATOMS: atom_id res chain seq x y z
N MET A 1 -9.51 -22.41 14.99
CA MET A 1 -9.06 -21.24 15.77
C MET A 1 -10.30 -20.43 16.06
N ASN A 2 -10.73 -20.43 17.33
CA ASN A 2 -11.86 -19.62 17.77
C ASN A 2 -11.34 -18.20 17.95
N TYR A 3 -11.65 -17.31 17.00
CA TYR A 3 -11.47 -15.87 17.18
C TYR A 3 -12.57 -15.42 18.15
N GLY A 4 -12.29 -15.47 19.45
CA GLY A 4 -13.33 -15.28 20.47
C GLY A 4 -12.97 -14.32 21.61
N ASP A 5 -11.76 -14.37 22.14
CA ASP A 5 -11.52 -13.81 23.48
C ASP A 5 -10.58 -12.58 23.53
N ASN A 6 -9.96 -12.20 22.42
CA ASN A 6 -8.97 -11.12 22.39
C ASN A 6 -9.39 -9.99 21.44
N LEU A 7 -9.53 -8.79 21.99
CA LEU A 7 -9.88 -7.57 21.24
C LEU A 7 -8.74 -7.11 20.33
N TYR A 8 -7.50 -7.32 20.77
CA TYR A 8 -6.31 -6.94 20.03
C TYR A 8 -5.39 -8.13 19.80
N ILE A 9 -4.70 -8.12 18.65
CA ILE A 9 -3.82 -9.21 18.23
C ILE A 9 -2.68 -9.47 19.23
N TRP A 10 -2.16 -8.43 19.89
CA TRP A 10 -1.09 -8.54 20.90
C TRP A 10 -1.54 -9.22 22.20
N GLN A 11 -2.85 -9.37 22.43
CA GLN A 11 -3.39 -10.06 23.60
C GLN A 11 -3.38 -11.59 23.42
N ALA A 12 -3.16 -12.08 22.20
CA ALA A 12 -3.05 -13.51 21.96
C ALA A 12 -1.86 -14.10 22.72
N THR A 13 -2.07 -15.22 23.41
CA THR A 13 -1.02 -15.93 24.18
C THR A 13 0.18 -16.32 23.33
N ASP A 14 -0.07 -16.56 22.04
CA ASP A 14 0.95 -16.96 21.06
C ASP A 14 1.62 -15.75 20.39
N TRP A 15 1.30 -14.51 20.78
CA TRP A 15 2.01 -13.33 20.29
C TRP A 15 3.43 -13.28 20.90
N PRO A 16 4.48 -12.94 20.14
CA PRO A 16 4.53 -12.74 18.68
C PRO A 16 4.85 -14.05 17.90
N HIS A 17 4.95 -15.19 18.59
CA HIS A 17 5.37 -16.48 18.04
C HIS A 17 4.24 -17.23 17.32
N TRP A 18 3.77 -16.65 16.23
CA TRP A 18 2.69 -17.24 15.46
C TRP A 18 3.10 -18.52 14.73
N ARG A 19 2.09 -19.36 14.53
CA ARG A 19 2.16 -20.55 13.70
C ARG A 19 1.16 -20.40 12.57
N TYR A 20 1.57 -20.77 11.37
CA TYR A 20 0.73 -20.77 10.18
C TYR A 20 0.77 -22.13 9.49
N ASP A 21 -0.29 -22.42 8.75
CA ASP A 21 -0.40 -23.66 7.98
C ASP A 21 -0.01 -23.38 6.53
N LEU A 22 1.19 -23.81 6.15
CA LEU A 22 1.70 -23.66 4.79
C LEU A 22 0.80 -24.31 3.75
N THR A 23 0.14 -25.43 4.08
CA THR A 23 -0.70 -26.15 3.12
C THR A 23 -1.94 -25.33 2.76
N LYS A 24 -2.45 -24.52 3.69
CA LYS A 24 -3.55 -23.59 3.45
C LYS A 24 -3.11 -22.31 2.74
N LEU A 25 -1.88 -21.85 2.97
CA LEU A 25 -1.35 -20.63 2.36
C LEU A 25 -0.78 -20.84 0.97
N ALA A 26 -0.36 -22.06 0.60
CA ALA A 26 0.31 -22.32 -0.66
C ALA A 26 -0.48 -21.85 -1.89
N GLY A 27 -1.79 -22.14 -1.94
CA GLY A 27 -2.67 -21.71 -3.03
C GLY A 27 -2.77 -20.18 -3.14
N PRO A 28 -3.23 -19.47 -2.09
CA PRO A 28 -3.28 -18.01 -2.08
C PRO A 28 -1.93 -17.34 -2.39
N LEU A 29 -0.83 -17.85 -1.85
CA LEU A 29 0.50 -17.29 -2.13
C LEU A 29 0.87 -17.43 -3.61
N ALA A 30 0.59 -18.58 -4.24
CA ALA A 30 0.83 -18.77 -5.67
C ALA A 30 0.01 -17.81 -6.53
N GLU A 31 -1.24 -17.53 -6.15
CA GLU A 31 -2.09 -16.56 -6.83
C GLU A 31 -1.56 -15.14 -6.70
N VAL A 32 -1.13 -14.74 -5.50
CA VAL A 32 -0.50 -13.43 -5.25
C VAL A 32 0.78 -13.30 -6.07
N SER A 33 1.66 -14.30 -6.05
CA SER A 33 2.90 -14.27 -6.83
C SER A 33 2.62 -14.16 -8.34
N ARG A 34 1.61 -14.87 -8.85
CA ARG A 34 1.19 -14.75 -10.26
C ARG A 34 0.67 -13.35 -10.58
N ALA A 35 -0.18 -12.78 -9.73
CA ALA A 35 -0.72 -11.44 -9.92
C ALA A 35 0.38 -10.37 -9.89
N GLN A 36 1.33 -10.47 -8.96
CA GLN A 36 2.50 -9.60 -8.89
C GLN A 36 3.37 -9.70 -10.14
N GLY A 37 3.66 -10.91 -10.61
CA GLY A 37 4.42 -11.12 -11.84
C GLY A 37 3.74 -10.52 -13.07
N LEU A 38 2.43 -10.69 -13.21
CA LEU A 38 1.65 -10.08 -14.30
C LEU A 38 1.67 -8.55 -14.25
N LEU A 39 1.53 -7.96 -13.06
CA LEU A 39 1.62 -6.52 -12.87
C LEU A 39 3.01 -6.00 -13.24
N MET A 40 4.07 -6.64 -12.75
CA MET A 40 5.45 -6.27 -13.06
C MET A 40 5.75 -6.39 -14.56
N GLY A 41 5.25 -7.43 -15.22
CA GLY A 41 5.38 -7.58 -16.68
C GLY A 41 4.70 -6.45 -17.44
N ARG A 42 3.44 -6.13 -17.10
CA ARG A 42 2.73 -4.98 -17.70
C ARG A 42 3.42 -3.66 -17.42
N LEU A 43 3.94 -3.48 -16.21
CA LEU A 43 4.72 -2.31 -15.87
C LEU A 43 5.98 -2.24 -16.72
N ALA A 44 6.70 -3.36 -16.91
CA ALA A 44 7.89 -3.44 -17.76
C ALA A 44 7.65 -3.02 -19.23
N ASP A 45 6.42 -3.18 -19.72
CA ASP A 45 6.05 -2.82 -21.09
C ASP A 45 5.60 -1.35 -21.23
N VAL A 46 5.15 -0.71 -20.14
CA VAL A 46 4.79 0.73 -20.18
C VAL A 46 6.02 1.62 -19.95
N GLY A 47 6.07 2.77 -20.62
CA GLY A 47 7.16 3.73 -20.48
C GLY A 47 7.30 4.28 -19.05
N MET A 48 8.50 4.77 -18.72
CA MET A 48 8.87 5.26 -17.37
C MET A 48 7.87 6.27 -16.82
N THR A 49 7.46 7.26 -17.63
CA THR A 49 6.50 8.30 -17.22
C THR A 49 5.15 7.73 -16.77
N LEU A 50 4.64 6.68 -17.43
CA LEU A 50 3.36 6.09 -17.04
C LEU A 50 3.48 5.29 -15.74
N ARG A 51 4.63 4.62 -15.52
CA ARG A 51 4.91 3.94 -14.25
C ARG A 51 4.95 4.94 -13.10
N ASP A 52 5.65 6.05 -13.29
CA ASP A 52 5.81 7.09 -12.28
C ASP A 52 4.47 7.69 -11.87
N GLN A 53 3.59 7.98 -12.84
CA GLN A 53 2.23 8.46 -12.57
C GLN A 53 1.36 7.39 -11.87
N ALA A 54 1.48 6.13 -12.26
CA ALA A 54 0.75 5.03 -11.61
C ALA A 54 1.22 4.83 -10.16
N SER A 55 2.53 4.87 -9.91
CA SER A 55 3.10 4.80 -8.56
C SER A 55 2.69 5.99 -7.71
N LEU A 56 2.71 7.21 -8.27
CA LEU A 56 2.25 8.40 -7.57
C LEU A 56 0.79 8.28 -7.14
N ALA A 57 -0.08 7.82 -8.05
CA ALA A 57 -1.51 7.64 -7.76
C ALA A 57 -1.73 6.59 -6.66
N ALA A 58 -1.10 5.41 -6.79
CA ALA A 58 -1.22 4.32 -5.82
C ALA A 58 -0.77 4.74 -4.42
N LEU A 59 0.40 5.38 -4.31
CA LEU A 59 0.93 5.81 -3.02
C LEU A 59 0.12 6.96 -2.41
N THR A 60 -0.47 7.84 -3.23
CA THR A 60 -1.37 8.89 -2.73
C THR A 60 -2.61 8.28 -2.10
N ASP A 61 -3.23 7.30 -2.78
CA ASP A 61 -4.41 6.63 -2.27
C ASP A 61 -4.08 5.83 -0.99
N ASP A 62 -2.98 5.07 -0.98
CA ASP A 62 -2.53 4.32 0.20
C ASP A 62 -2.36 5.23 1.43
N VAL A 63 -1.69 6.39 1.29
CA VAL A 63 -1.51 7.32 2.41
C VAL A 63 -2.84 7.88 2.89
N VAL A 64 -3.72 8.31 1.98
CA VAL A 64 -5.03 8.85 2.35
C VAL A 64 -5.87 7.79 3.06
N LYS A 65 -5.92 6.57 2.53
CA LYS A 65 -6.72 5.47 3.09
C LYS A 65 -6.19 4.95 4.41
N THR A 66 -4.87 4.85 4.56
CA THR A 66 -4.27 4.45 5.84
C THR A 66 -4.46 5.52 6.92
N SER A 67 -4.37 6.81 6.58
CA SER A 67 -4.70 7.90 7.50
C SER A 67 -6.18 7.93 7.90
N GLU A 68 -7.11 7.66 6.98
CA GLU A 68 -8.54 7.57 7.28
C GLU A 68 -8.84 6.49 8.35
N ILE A 69 -8.09 5.38 8.35
CA ILE A 69 -8.22 4.30 9.36
C ILE A 69 -7.85 4.83 10.77
N GLU A 70 -6.85 5.71 10.85
CA GLU A 70 -6.41 6.34 12.10
C GLU A 70 -7.26 7.58 12.48
N GLY A 71 -8.28 7.90 11.69
CA GLY A 71 -9.17 9.04 11.91
C GLY A 71 -8.63 10.38 11.38
N GLU A 72 -7.55 10.36 10.61
CA GLU A 72 -6.97 11.54 9.99
C GLU A 72 -7.56 11.77 8.59
N GLN A 73 -8.02 13.00 8.31
CA GLN A 73 -8.45 13.42 6.97
C GLN A 73 -7.40 14.34 6.36
N LEU A 74 -6.64 13.81 5.40
CA LEU A 74 -5.59 14.55 4.71
C LEU A 74 -6.10 15.17 3.41
N ASN A 75 -5.55 16.34 3.05
CA ASN A 75 -5.79 16.93 1.74
C ASN A 75 -5.06 16.09 0.66
N VAL A 76 -5.83 15.51 -0.26
CA VAL A 76 -5.33 14.61 -1.31
C VAL A 76 -4.30 15.30 -2.22
N GLU A 77 -4.51 16.57 -2.56
CA GLU A 77 -3.58 17.33 -3.41
C GLU A 77 -2.25 17.59 -2.70
N SER A 78 -2.30 17.95 -1.41
CA SER A 78 -1.11 18.14 -0.58
C SER A 78 -0.31 16.84 -0.43
N VAL A 79 -0.99 15.71 -0.18
CA VAL A 79 -0.36 14.37 -0.11
C VAL A 79 0.29 14.00 -1.45
N ARG A 80 -0.44 14.15 -2.55
CA ARG A 80 0.09 13.89 -3.90
C ARG A 80 1.31 14.75 -4.21
N SER A 81 1.29 16.05 -3.89
CA SER A 81 2.42 16.97 -4.09
C SER A 81 3.66 16.55 -3.28
N SER A 82 3.46 16.11 -2.04
CA SER A 82 4.54 15.61 -1.18
C SER A 82 5.19 14.33 -1.76
N ILE A 83 4.37 13.38 -2.20
CA ILE A 83 4.84 12.11 -2.77
C ILE A 83 5.52 12.35 -4.12
N ALA A 84 4.94 13.17 -5.00
CA ALA A 84 5.52 13.50 -6.30
C ALA A 84 6.95 14.06 -6.15
N ARG A 85 7.14 14.99 -5.21
CA ARG A 85 8.45 15.56 -4.89
C ARG A 85 9.43 14.53 -4.36
N ARG A 86 8.97 13.59 -3.53
CA ARG A 86 9.81 12.52 -2.97
C ARG A 86 10.25 11.51 -4.03
N LEU A 87 9.39 11.24 -5.02
CA LEU A 87 9.63 10.31 -6.12
C LEU A 87 10.34 10.96 -7.33
N GLY A 88 10.45 12.29 -7.36
CA GLY A 88 11.01 13.02 -8.51
C GLY A 88 10.08 13.05 -9.72
N VAL A 89 8.77 12.85 -9.52
CA VAL A 89 7.76 12.86 -10.58
C VAL A 89 7.32 14.30 -10.85
N ASP A 90 7.48 14.77 -12.08
CA ASP A 90 6.97 16.07 -12.49
C ASP A 90 5.44 16.02 -12.61
N ILE A 91 4.76 16.91 -11.88
CA ILE A 91 3.31 17.08 -11.90
C ILE A 91 2.89 18.49 -12.33
N GLY A 92 3.80 19.28 -12.91
CA GLY A 92 3.57 20.68 -13.26
C GLY A 92 3.71 21.61 -12.05
N ALA A 93 2.86 22.64 -11.96
CA ALA A 93 2.89 23.57 -10.85
C ALA A 93 2.53 22.86 -9.53
N LEU A 94 3.53 22.61 -8.69
CA LEU A 94 3.34 22.05 -7.36
C LEU A 94 2.47 23.00 -6.51
N ALA A 95 1.40 22.47 -5.92
CA ALA A 95 0.61 23.21 -4.95
C ALA A 95 1.50 23.68 -3.78
N PRO A 96 1.20 24.85 -3.16
CA PRO A 96 1.99 25.38 -2.06
C PRO A 96 2.11 24.36 -0.93
N VAL A 97 3.25 24.34 -0.26
CA VAL A 97 3.44 23.51 0.94
C VAL A 97 2.49 24.03 2.02
N ASP A 98 1.52 23.21 2.45
CA ASP A 98 0.80 23.43 3.69
C ASP A 98 1.81 23.42 4.83
N ARG A 99 1.91 24.56 5.52
CA ARG A 99 2.85 24.81 6.62
C ARG A 99 2.08 25.18 7.86
#